data_AF-A0A7V5J2B8-F1
#
_entry.id   AF-A0A7V5J2B8-F1
#
_cell.length_a   1.000
_cell.length_b   1.000
_cell.length_c   1.000
_cell.angle_alpha   90.00
_cell.angle_beta   90.00
_cell.angle_gamma   90.00
#
_symmetry.space_group_name_H-M   'P 1'
#
loop_
_entity.id
_entity.type
_entity.pdbx_description
1 polymer ?
#
loop_
_entity_poly.entity_id
_entity_poly.type
_entity_poly.pdbx_seq_one_letter_code
_entity_poly.pdbx_strand_id
1 'polypeptide(L)'
;IKKNFHKFLIPLNIFLILVFLLQYISKSSFFPYFPFGFFKYKGVTYNIDYLSFLGSKYPIPLGMFPHPNVFAAYLSFLNIFFLRKKNLFFFLNLITISFLASLSALLFNFLLFIFIYKENKKAKLASIFFLILFFLSYFFGFKEVSLIERTIQYKSFVFLFLKRPLFGWGFGNYLISLPVYENYLGRVIKIQPLHNIFLLYLLEFGLLGLLPFIILKRKILYYFKVTPFLLFIFFFGLSDHFLYTLNQGFILLLIAFICHKLTIRTYANK
;
A
#
# COMPACT_ATOMS: atom_id res chain seq x y z
N ILE A 1 -19.47 -11.43 5.98
CA ILE A 1 -19.63 -10.45 4.88
C ILE A 1 -20.71 -11.02 3.95
N LYS A 2 -21.80 -10.28 3.71
CA LYS A 2 -23.01 -10.79 3.03
C LYS A 2 -22.69 -11.32 1.62
N LYS A 3 -23.41 -12.37 1.19
CA LYS A 3 -23.28 -13.05 -0.12
C LYS A 3 -23.28 -12.09 -1.31
N ASN A 4 -23.91 -10.92 -1.16
CA ASN A 4 -24.04 -9.89 -2.20
C ASN A 4 -22.82 -8.99 -2.38
N PHE A 5 -21.88 -8.92 -1.42
CA PHE A 5 -20.74 -8.00 -1.53
C PHE A 5 -19.84 -8.31 -2.75
N HIS A 6 -19.70 -9.59 -3.09
CA HIS A 6 -18.96 -10.01 -4.29
C HIS A 6 -19.58 -9.54 -5.60
N LYS A 7 -20.91 -9.33 -5.65
CA LYS A 7 -21.59 -8.82 -6.85
C LYS A 7 -21.14 -7.40 -7.19
N PHE A 8 -20.69 -6.64 -6.20
CA PHE A 8 -20.14 -5.30 -6.39
C PHE A 8 -18.63 -5.33 -6.67
N LEU A 9 -17.87 -6.18 -5.96
CA LEU A 9 -16.41 -6.22 -6.11
C LEU A 9 -15.94 -6.71 -7.48
N ILE A 10 -16.65 -7.64 -8.11
CA ILE A 10 -16.25 -8.21 -9.41
C ILE A 10 -16.33 -7.15 -10.54
N PRO A 11 -17.47 -6.47 -10.78
CA PRO A 11 -17.54 -5.40 -11.77
C PRO A 11 -16.52 -4.29 -11.53
N LEU A 12 -16.32 -3.90 -10.25
CA LEU A 12 -15.34 -2.89 -9.89
C LEU A 12 -13.90 -3.32 -10.24
N ASN A 13 -13.56 -4.59 -9.99
CA ASN A 13 -12.25 -5.13 -10.34
C ASN A 13 -12.03 -5.19 -11.85
N ILE A 14 -13.04 -5.65 -12.61
CA ILE A 14 -13.01 -5.65 -14.07
C ILE A 14 -12.81 -4.23 -14.60
N PHE A 15 -13.56 -3.26 -14.07
CA PHE A 15 -13.43 -1.86 -14.44
C PHE A 15 -12.01 -1.35 -14.20
N LEU A 16 -11.43 -1.60 -13.01
CA LEU A 16 -10.07 -1.18 -12.70
C LEU A 16 -9.01 -1.77 -13.63
N ILE A 17 -9.12 -3.06 -13.95
CA ILE A 17 -8.21 -3.75 -14.87
C ILE A 17 -8.39 -3.19 -16.29
N LEU A 18 -9.62 -2.95 -16.73
CA LEU A 18 -9.90 -2.38 -18.05
C LEU A 18 -9.32 -0.97 -18.19
N VAL A 19 -9.48 -0.11 -17.17
CA VAL A 19 -8.87 1.22 -17.15
C VAL A 19 -7.34 1.12 -17.18
N PHE A 20 -6.75 0.21 -16.41
CA PHE A 20 -5.31 -0.06 -16.45
C PHE A 20 -4.83 -0.43 -17.86
N LEU A 21 -5.52 -1.35 -18.54
CA LEU A 21 -5.18 -1.77 -19.90
C LEU A 21 -5.32 -0.64 -20.92
N LEU A 22 -6.40 0.14 -20.84
CA LEU A 22 -6.61 1.30 -21.72
C LEU A 22 -5.53 2.38 -21.51
N GLN A 23 -5.10 2.61 -20.27
CA GLN A 23 -4.01 3.53 -19.97
C GLN A 23 -2.66 3.03 -20.46
N TYR A 24 -2.42 1.71 -20.37
CA TYR A 24 -1.21 1.08 -20.90
C TYR A 24 -1.13 1.25 -22.43
N ILE A 25 -2.22 0.95 -23.14
CA ILE A 25 -2.28 1.07 -24.61
C ILE A 25 -2.15 2.53 -25.06
N SER A 26 -2.92 3.44 -24.44
CA SER A 26 -2.94 4.85 -24.84
C SER A 26 -1.71 5.64 -24.35
N LYS A 27 -0.92 5.08 -23.42
CA LYS A 27 0.19 5.77 -22.73
C LYS A 27 -0.24 7.12 -22.13
N SER A 28 -1.50 7.21 -21.70
CA SER A 28 -2.12 8.44 -21.24
C SER A 28 -3.20 8.15 -20.21
N SER A 29 -3.58 9.16 -19.45
CA SER A 29 -4.77 9.13 -18.62
C SER A 29 -6.02 8.99 -19.50
N PHE A 30 -6.73 7.87 -19.40
CA PHE A 30 -7.92 7.62 -20.23
C PHE A 30 -9.08 8.59 -19.92
N PHE A 31 -9.17 9.05 -18.66
CA PHE A 31 -10.24 9.95 -18.21
C PHE A 31 -9.67 11.31 -17.79
N PRO A 32 -10.40 12.42 -18.07
CA PRO A 32 -9.93 13.77 -17.79
C PRO A 32 -9.93 14.10 -16.29
N TYR A 33 -10.86 13.54 -15.52
CA TYR A 33 -11.00 13.71 -14.08
C TYR A 33 -11.51 12.41 -13.46
N PHE A 34 -11.04 12.09 -12.26
CA PHE A 34 -11.59 10.99 -11.49
C PHE A 34 -11.80 11.35 -10.02
N PRO A 35 -12.93 10.94 -9.39
CA PRO A 35 -13.20 11.14 -7.95
C PRO A 35 -12.07 10.68 -7.01
N PHE A 36 -11.17 9.80 -7.46
CA PHE A 36 -10.04 9.32 -6.68
C PHE A 36 -8.75 10.12 -6.91
N GLY A 37 -8.83 11.40 -7.28
CA GLY A 37 -7.69 12.33 -7.23
C GLY A 37 -6.59 12.03 -8.25
N PHE A 38 -6.99 11.67 -9.47
CA PHE A 38 -6.05 11.31 -10.54
C PHE A 38 -5.29 12.52 -11.11
N PHE A 39 -4.02 12.33 -11.48
CA PHE A 39 -3.24 13.31 -12.24
C PHE A 39 -3.37 13.03 -13.74
N LYS A 40 -3.92 13.98 -14.51
CA LYS A 40 -3.95 13.90 -15.98
C LYS A 40 -2.52 13.79 -16.51
N TYR A 41 -2.26 12.85 -17.41
CA TYR A 41 -0.94 12.68 -18.02
C TYR A 41 -1.00 12.20 -19.46
N LYS A 42 0.03 12.54 -20.23
CA LYS A 42 0.22 12.10 -21.61
C LYS A 42 1.70 11.87 -21.87
N GLY A 43 2.09 10.63 -22.15
CA GLY A 43 3.48 10.27 -22.43
C GLY A 43 4.38 10.38 -21.20
N VAL A 44 5.61 10.85 -21.41
CA VAL A 44 6.62 11.03 -20.36
C VAL A 44 6.52 12.45 -19.80
N THR A 45 5.83 12.61 -18.68
CA THR A 45 5.76 13.86 -17.91
C THR A 45 6.59 13.81 -16.62
N TYR A 46 7.00 14.97 -16.11
CA TYR A 46 7.65 15.06 -14.81
C TYR A 46 6.72 14.48 -13.71
N ASN A 47 7.29 13.80 -12.70
CA ASN A 47 6.58 13.19 -11.55
C ASN A 47 5.69 11.95 -11.80
N ILE A 48 5.89 11.21 -12.89
CA ILE A 48 5.23 9.89 -13.08
C ILE A 48 6.27 8.79 -13.02
N ASP A 49 5.90 7.66 -12.43
CA ASP A 49 6.76 6.48 -12.45
C ASP A 49 6.79 5.83 -13.83
N TYR A 50 7.99 5.42 -14.24
CA TYR A 50 8.24 4.75 -15.50
C TYR A 50 8.82 3.36 -15.27
N LEU A 51 8.37 2.41 -16.10
CA LEU A 51 9.11 1.18 -16.38
C LEU A 51 10.15 1.48 -17.46
N SER A 52 11.39 1.08 -17.22
CA SER A 52 12.45 1.11 -18.22
C SER A 52 12.60 -0.28 -18.80
N PHE A 53 12.30 -0.45 -20.09
CA PHE A 53 12.44 -1.72 -20.79
C PHE A 53 13.18 -1.48 -22.12
N LEU A 54 14.32 -2.15 -22.30
CA LEU A 54 15.18 -2.02 -23.49
C LEU A 54 15.49 -0.56 -23.86
N GLY A 55 15.84 0.26 -22.87
CA GLY A 55 16.14 1.69 -23.05
C GLY A 55 14.91 2.59 -23.26
N SER A 56 13.73 2.02 -23.48
CA SER A 56 12.47 2.77 -23.62
C SER A 56 11.80 2.98 -22.25
N LYS A 57 11.25 4.17 -22.03
CA LYS A 57 10.47 4.51 -20.83
C LYS A 57 8.98 4.42 -21.12
N TYR A 58 8.27 3.64 -20.31
CA TYR A 58 6.82 3.49 -20.40
C TYR A 58 6.18 3.99 -19.11
N PRO A 59 5.17 4.90 -19.17
CA PRO A 59 4.47 5.34 -17.97
C PRO A 59 3.77 4.16 -17.33
N ILE A 60 3.89 4.01 -16.01
CA ILE A 60 3.15 2.98 -15.27
C ILE A 60 1.66 3.34 -15.34
N PRO A 61 0.77 2.43 -15.77
CA PRO A 61 -0.65 2.71 -15.79
C PRO A 61 -1.18 2.71 -14.36
N LEU A 62 -1.59 3.88 -13.86
CA LEU A 62 -1.97 4.05 -12.45
C LEU A 62 -3.45 3.69 -12.18
N GLY A 63 -4.20 3.36 -13.23
CA GLY A 63 -5.64 3.12 -13.16
C GLY A 63 -6.36 4.39 -12.74
N MET A 64 -6.85 4.41 -11.51
CA MET A 64 -7.56 5.57 -10.93
C MET A 64 -6.83 6.15 -9.72
N PHE A 65 -5.61 5.69 -9.46
CA PHE A 65 -4.88 6.00 -8.24
C PHE A 65 -3.74 6.97 -8.53
N PRO A 66 -3.29 7.74 -7.52
CA PRO A 66 -2.19 8.69 -7.69
C PRO A 66 -0.81 8.04 -7.73
N HIS A 67 -0.69 6.76 -7.35
CA HIS A 67 0.60 6.07 -7.23
C HIS A 67 0.44 4.55 -7.43
N PRO A 68 1.42 3.84 -8.04
CA PRO A 68 1.31 2.41 -8.32
C PRO A 68 1.15 1.55 -7.06
N ASN A 69 1.84 1.89 -5.96
CA ASN A 69 1.69 1.17 -4.69
C ASN A 69 0.27 1.27 -4.11
N VAL A 70 -0.41 2.40 -4.28
CA VAL A 70 -1.79 2.58 -3.79
C VAL A 70 -2.73 1.68 -4.58
N PHE A 71 -2.55 1.64 -5.91
CA PHE A 71 -3.35 0.76 -6.76
C PHE A 71 -3.08 -0.71 -6.42
N ALA A 72 -1.83 -1.10 -6.28
CA ALA A 72 -1.45 -2.46 -5.93
C ALA A 72 -1.97 -2.88 -4.54
N ALA A 73 -1.99 -1.96 -3.57
CA ALA A 73 -2.62 -2.18 -2.27
C ALA A 73 -4.13 -2.36 -2.38
N TYR A 74 -4.79 -1.57 -3.24
CA TYR A 74 -6.22 -1.75 -3.49
C TYR A 74 -6.53 -3.13 -4.08
N LEU A 75 -5.77 -3.58 -5.09
CA LEU A 75 -5.91 -4.92 -5.66
C LEU A 75 -5.64 -6.03 -4.63
N SER A 76 -4.64 -5.81 -3.77
CA SER A 76 -4.30 -6.70 -2.65
C SER A 76 -5.44 -6.80 -1.62
N PHE A 77 -6.13 -5.69 -1.35
CA PHE A 77 -7.31 -5.67 -0.50
C PHE A 77 -8.45 -6.48 -1.11
N LEU A 78 -8.71 -6.33 -2.41
CA LEU A 78 -9.71 -7.15 -3.12
C LEU A 78 -9.37 -8.65 -3.09
N ASN A 79 -8.07 -8.99 -3.16
CA ASN A 79 -7.60 -10.37 -3.12
C ASN A 79 -7.94 -11.09 -1.81
N ILE A 80 -8.08 -10.38 -0.69
CA ILE A 80 -8.58 -10.96 0.58
C ILE A 80 -9.95 -11.64 0.37
N PHE A 81 -10.80 -11.09 -0.51
CA PHE A 81 -12.12 -11.64 -0.82
C PHE A 81 -12.08 -12.72 -1.90
N PHE A 82 -11.24 -12.55 -2.93
CA PHE A 82 -11.19 -13.47 -4.07
C PHE A 82 -10.45 -14.77 -3.77
N LEU A 83 -9.45 -14.74 -2.89
CA LEU A 83 -8.61 -15.90 -2.58
C LEU A 83 -9.40 -17.06 -1.98
N ARG A 84 -10.45 -16.77 -1.20
CA ARG A 84 -11.31 -17.80 -0.59
C ARG A 84 -12.13 -18.60 -1.61
N LYS A 85 -12.34 -18.08 -2.81
CA LYS A 85 -13.19 -18.69 -3.84
C LYS A 85 -12.40 -19.24 -5.04
N LYS A 86 -11.06 -19.26 -4.98
CA LYS A 86 -10.18 -19.63 -6.11
C LYS A 86 -10.58 -18.91 -7.40
N ASN A 87 -10.86 -17.62 -7.27
CA ASN A 87 -11.44 -16.84 -8.35
C ASN A 87 -10.34 -16.39 -9.34
N LEU A 88 -10.62 -16.43 -10.65
CA LEU A 88 -9.73 -15.94 -11.71
C LEU A 88 -9.25 -14.50 -11.44
N PHE A 89 -10.10 -13.66 -10.84
CA PHE A 89 -9.75 -12.28 -10.48
C PHE A 89 -8.56 -12.18 -9.50
N PHE A 90 -8.33 -13.18 -8.66
CA PHE A 90 -7.15 -13.20 -7.80
C PHE A 90 -5.85 -13.22 -8.63
N PHE A 91 -5.81 -14.08 -9.65
CA PHE A 91 -4.64 -14.21 -10.53
C PHE A 91 -4.48 -13.00 -11.46
N LEU A 92 -5.59 -12.47 -12.00
CA LEU A 92 -5.54 -11.24 -12.78
C LEU A 92 -4.96 -10.08 -11.96
N ASN A 93 -5.39 -9.93 -10.70
CA ASN A 93 -4.84 -8.93 -9.80
C ASN A 93 -3.35 -9.13 -9.54
N LEU A 94 -2.88 -10.37 -9.36
CA LEU A 94 -1.44 -10.64 -9.18
C LEU A 94 -0.62 -10.26 -10.40
N ILE A 95 -1.11 -10.54 -11.60
CA ILE A 95 -0.47 -10.12 -12.85
C ILE A 95 -0.41 -8.59 -12.90
N THR A 96 -1.52 -7.90 -12.66
CA THR A 96 -1.55 -6.42 -12.64
C THR A 96 -0.61 -5.85 -11.58
N ILE A 97 -0.59 -6.39 -10.36
CA ILE A 97 0.34 -5.96 -9.30
C ILE A 97 1.81 -6.13 -9.72
N SER A 98 2.13 -7.22 -10.43
CA SER A 98 3.48 -7.47 -10.93
C SER A 98 3.88 -6.44 -11.97
N PHE A 99 2.98 -6.05 -12.87
CA PHE A 99 3.19 -4.96 -13.82
C PHE A 99 3.34 -3.60 -13.15
N LEU A 100 2.67 -3.36 -12.03
CA LEU A 100 2.83 -2.14 -11.22
C LEU A 100 4.17 -2.09 -10.46
N ALA A 101 4.97 -3.16 -10.52
CA ALA A 101 6.26 -3.31 -9.82
C ALA A 101 6.18 -3.04 -8.30
N SER A 102 5.03 -3.31 -7.67
CA SER A 102 4.83 -3.05 -6.24
C SER A 102 5.24 -4.26 -5.39
N LEU A 103 6.49 -4.24 -4.91
CA LEU A 103 7.06 -5.34 -4.12
C LEU A 103 6.26 -5.62 -2.84
N SER A 104 5.83 -4.56 -2.14
CA SER A 104 5.04 -4.68 -0.91
C SER A 104 3.72 -5.41 -1.18
N ALA A 105 3.04 -5.09 -2.27
CA ALA A 105 1.80 -5.78 -2.63
C ALA A 105 2.02 -7.26 -2.97
N LEU A 106 3.08 -7.61 -3.72
CA LEU A 106 3.40 -9.01 -4.00
C LEU A 106 3.69 -9.81 -2.72
N LEU A 107 4.54 -9.26 -1.84
CA LEU A 107 4.87 -9.87 -0.56
C LEU A 107 3.63 -10.03 0.33
N PHE A 108 2.76 -9.02 0.39
CA PHE A 108 1.50 -9.13 1.13
C PHE A 108 0.62 -10.26 0.58
N ASN A 109 0.43 -10.36 -0.74
CA ASN A 109 -0.41 -11.41 -1.31
C ASN A 109 0.19 -12.80 -1.11
N PHE A 110 1.52 -12.92 -1.11
CA PHE A 110 2.21 -14.15 -0.77
C PHE A 110 1.94 -14.56 0.68
N LEU A 111 2.11 -13.63 1.63
CA LEU A 111 1.79 -13.87 3.05
C LEU A 111 0.31 -14.21 3.26
N LEU A 112 -0.59 -13.51 2.58
CA LEU A 112 -2.03 -13.76 2.59
C LEU A 112 -2.34 -15.18 2.07
N PHE A 113 -1.67 -15.61 1.00
CA PHE A 113 -1.81 -16.95 0.46
C PHE A 113 -1.38 -18.00 1.48
N ILE A 114 -0.18 -17.86 2.07
CA ILE A 114 0.32 -18.76 3.13
C ILE A 114 -0.65 -18.79 4.31
N PHE A 115 -1.10 -17.63 4.79
CA PHE A 115 -2.01 -17.52 5.93
C PHE A 115 -3.31 -18.29 5.72
N ILE A 116 -3.86 -18.30 4.49
CA ILE A 116 -5.12 -18.99 4.16
C ILE A 116 -4.91 -20.48 3.86
N TYR A 117 -3.78 -20.86 3.24
CA TYR A 117 -3.54 -22.21 2.74
C TYR A 117 -2.43 -22.97 3.47
N LYS A 118 -2.05 -22.56 4.70
CA LYS A 118 -0.91 -23.11 5.45
C LYS A 118 -0.87 -24.64 5.54
N GLU A 119 -2.02 -25.33 5.51
CA GLU A 119 -2.15 -26.79 5.64
C GLU A 119 -2.30 -27.51 4.29
N ASN A 120 -2.28 -26.79 3.17
CA ASN A 120 -2.55 -27.35 1.85
C ASN A 120 -1.25 -27.60 1.07
N LYS A 121 -1.02 -28.82 0.56
CA LYS A 121 0.12 -29.14 -0.32
C LYS A 121 0.21 -28.22 -1.55
N LYS A 122 -0.91 -27.66 -2.01
CA LYS A 122 -0.97 -26.67 -3.10
C LYS A 122 -0.27 -25.35 -2.75
N ALA A 123 0.01 -25.07 -1.48
CA ALA A 123 0.76 -23.90 -1.08
C ALA A 123 2.21 -23.91 -1.55
N LYS A 124 2.81 -25.10 -1.70
CA LYS A 124 4.16 -25.24 -2.26
C LYS A 124 4.24 -24.86 -3.74
N LEU A 125 3.22 -25.21 -4.54
CA LEU A 125 3.14 -24.81 -5.94
C LEU A 125 2.89 -23.31 -6.08
N ALA A 126 1.98 -22.77 -5.26
CA ALA A 126 1.71 -21.34 -5.25
C ALA A 126 2.94 -20.52 -4.85
N SER A 127 3.76 -20.98 -3.90
CA SER A 127 4.99 -20.28 -3.54
C SER A 127 5.98 -20.18 -4.70
N ILE A 128 6.06 -21.20 -5.57
CA ILE A 128 6.89 -21.13 -6.79
C ILE A 128 6.33 -20.09 -7.75
N PHE A 129 5.01 -20.08 -7.97
CA PHE A 129 4.37 -19.07 -8.81
C PHE A 129 4.59 -17.63 -8.30
N PHE A 130 4.47 -17.40 -6.99
CA PHE A 130 4.79 -16.12 -6.36
C PHE A 130 6.25 -15.72 -6.52
N LEU A 131 7.17 -16.68 -6.40
CA LEU A 131 8.60 -16.45 -6.62
C LEU A 131 8.87 -16.01 -8.06
N ILE A 132 8.22 -16.64 -9.05
CA ILE A 132 8.31 -16.23 -10.46
C ILE A 132 7.80 -14.79 -10.64
N LEU A 133 6.62 -14.46 -10.11
CA LEU A 133 6.08 -13.09 -10.18
C LEU A 133 6.98 -12.06 -9.49
N PHE A 134 7.58 -12.43 -8.36
CA PHE A 134 8.55 -11.61 -7.67
C PHE A 134 9.76 -11.31 -8.55
N PHE A 135 10.38 -12.33 -9.15
CA PHE A 135 11.51 -12.15 -10.06
C PHE A 135 11.15 -11.35 -11.31
N LEU A 136 9.97 -11.56 -11.88
CA LEU A 136 9.47 -10.75 -12.99
C LEU A 136 9.35 -9.27 -12.58
N SER A 137 8.71 -8.99 -11.43
CA SER A 137 8.58 -7.61 -10.94
C SER A 137 9.94 -6.95 -10.67
N TYR A 138 10.91 -7.74 -10.19
CA TYR A 138 12.27 -7.27 -9.98
C TYR A 138 12.92 -6.85 -11.31
N PHE A 139 12.81 -7.70 -12.32
CA PHE A 139 13.36 -7.46 -13.66
C PHE A 139 12.73 -6.25 -14.36
N PHE A 140 11.42 -6.02 -14.16
CA PHE A 140 10.69 -4.96 -14.86
C PHE A 140 10.76 -3.58 -14.21
N GLY A 141 11.17 -3.45 -12.94
CA GLY A 141 11.09 -2.12 -12.31
C GLY A 141 11.60 -1.95 -10.90
N PHE A 142 12.32 -2.92 -10.31
CA PHE A 142 12.89 -2.67 -8.99
C PHE A 142 14.04 -1.67 -9.09
N LYS A 143 13.87 -0.52 -8.45
CA LYS A 143 14.90 0.52 -8.36
C LYS A 143 15.58 0.43 -7.00
N GLU A 144 16.87 0.11 -6.98
CA GLU A 144 17.75 0.14 -5.80
C GLU A 144 17.58 1.45 -4.98
N VAL A 145 17.30 2.54 -5.70
CA VAL A 145 16.98 3.88 -5.20
C VAL A 145 15.93 3.85 -4.07
N SER A 146 14.92 2.97 -4.13
CA SER A 146 13.84 2.91 -3.12
C SER A 146 14.34 2.51 -1.72
N LEU A 147 15.31 1.58 -1.63
CA LEU A 147 15.85 1.14 -0.33
C LEU A 147 16.76 2.19 0.30
N ILE A 148 17.57 2.85 -0.53
CA ILE A 148 18.45 3.95 -0.11
C ILE A 148 17.59 5.11 0.43
N GLU A 149 16.51 5.47 -0.29
CA GLU A 149 15.59 6.50 0.14
C GLU A 149 14.93 6.19 1.48
N ARG A 150 14.43 4.96 1.67
CA ARG A 150 13.85 4.54 2.96
C ARG A 150 14.87 4.62 4.09
N THR A 151 16.11 4.25 3.83
CA THR A 151 17.19 4.35 4.83
C THR A 151 17.45 5.81 5.22
N ILE A 152 17.48 6.73 4.25
CA ILE A 152 17.63 8.17 4.51
C ILE A 152 16.43 8.70 5.30
N GLN A 153 15.21 8.29 4.96
CA GLN A 153 14.00 8.68 5.70
C GLN A 153 13.98 8.14 7.13
N TYR A 154 14.50 6.95 7.40
CA TYR A 154 14.61 6.43 8.77
C TYR A 154 15.65 7.22 9.58
N LYS A 155 16.75 7.66 8.95
CA LYS A 155 17.71 8.57 9.59
C LYS A 155 17.09 9.94 9.89
N SER A 156 16.31 10.50 8.96
CA SER A 156 15.61 11.77 9.20
C SER A 156 14.58 11.63 10.32
N PHE A 157 13.83 10.51 10.36
CA PHE A 157 12.93 10.19 11.47
C PHE A 157 13.65 10.21 12.81
N VAL A 158 14.75 9.45 12.98
CA VAL A 158 15.48 9.39 14.25
C VAL A 158 15.95 10.79 14.67
N PHE A 159 16.56 11.54 13.75
CA PHE A 159 17.03 12.89 14.04
C PHE A 159 15.91 13.83 14.48
N LEU A 160 14.81 13.87 13.72
CA LEU A 160 13.68 14.77 14.00
C LEU A 160 12.91 14.35 15.25
N PHE A 161 12.75 13.04 15.49
CA PHE A 161 12.08 12.51 16.69
C PHE A 161 12.85 12.89 17.95
N LEU A 162 14.18 12.75 17.95
CA LEU A 162 15.01 13.10 19.10
C LEU A 162 14.95 14.59 19.46
N LYS A 163 14.59 15.48 18.53
CA LYS A 163 14.38 16.90 18.82
C LYS A 163 13.07 17.21 19.54
N ARG A 164 12.02 16.39 19.34
CA ARG A 164 10.68 16.60 19.91
C ARG A 164 10.00 15.27 20.29
N PRO A 165 10.59 14.45 21.19
CA PRO A 165 10.14 13.07 21.40
C PRO A 165 8.76 12.98 22.08
N LEU A 166 8.40 13.95 22.93
CA LEU A 166 7.16 13.91 23.70
C LEU A 166 5.94 14.35 22.88
N PHE A 167 6.02 15.52 22.24
CA PHE A 167 4.90 16.17 21.55
C PHE A 167 4.91 15.97 20.03
N GLY A 168 6.02 15.50 19.46
CA GLY A 168 6.20 15.42 18.02
C GLY A 168 6.25 16.78 17.34
N TRP A 169 6.03 16.78 16.03
CA TRP A 169 6.06 17.97 15.17
C TRP A 169 4.67 18.55 14.86
N GLY A 170 3.59 17.89 15.28
CA GLY A 170 2.21 18.19 14.93
C GLY A 170 1.73 17.40 13.70
N PHE A 171 0.42 17.18 13.64
CA PHE A 171 -0.24 16.45 12.54
C PHE A 171 0.06 17.08 11.18
N GLY A 172 0.52 16.27 10.22
CA GLY A 172 0.85 16.72 8.86
C GLY A 172 2.13 17.54 8.73
N ASN A 173 2.89 17.76 9.81
CA ASN A 173 4.06 18.64 9.80
C ASN A 173 5.38 17.93 9.50
N TYR A 174 5.38 16.64 9.14
CA TYR A 174 6.62 15.94 8.80
C TYR A 174 7.39 16.65 7.68
N LEU A 175 6.72 16.97 6.56
CA LEU A 175 7.36 17.63 5.42
C LEU A 175 7.88 19.03 5.77
N ILE A 176 7.19 19.73 6.68
CA ILE A 176 7.59 21.06 7.17
C ILE A 176 8.83 20.96 8.08
N SER A 177 8.98 19.85 8.80
CA SER A 177 10.15 19.60 9.66
C SER A 177 11.39 19.09 8.90
N LEU A 178 11.20 18.51 7.70
CA LEU A 178 12.28 17.89 6.92
C LEU A 178 13.45 18.84 6.58
N PRO A 179 13.24 20.13 6.25
CA PRO A 179 14.33 21.08 6.03
C PRO A 179 15.30 21.18 7.22
N VAL A 180 14.85 20.93 8.44
CA VAL A 180 15.74 20.94 9.63
C VAL A 180 16.80 19.83 9.55
N TYR A 181 16.46 18.68 8.97
CA TYR A 181 17.40 17.58 8.76
C TYR A 181 18.25 17.78 7.49
N GLU A 182 17.64 18.22 6.40
CA GLU A 182 18.35 18.42 5.13
C GLU A 182 19.37 19.57 5.21
N ASN A 183 19.03 20.67 5.89
CA ASN A 183 19.96 21.76 6.18
C ASN A 183 21.13 21.31 7.05
N TYR A 184 20.89 20.41 8.03
CA TYR A 184 21.94 19.82 8.85
C TYR A 184 22.94 19.01 8.02
N LEU A 185 22.48 18.36 6.94
CA LEU A 185 23.33 17.59 6.02
C LEU A 185 23.89 18.41 4.85
N GLY A 186 23.50 19.67 4.68
CA GLY A 186 23.88 20.50 3.52
C GLY A 186 23.37 19.95 2.19
N ARG A 187 22.19 19.30 2.17
CA ARG A 187 21.64 18.62 0.99
C ARG A 187 20.47 19.36 0.37
N VAL A 188 20.21 19.07 -0.91
CA VAL A 188 18.98 19.51 -1.60
C VAL A 188 17.79 18.80 -0.99
N ILE A 189 16.75 19.56 -0.65
CA ILE A 189 15.55 19.06 0.01
C ILE A 189 14.76 18.17 -0.95
N LYS A 190 14.71 16.87 -0.67
CA LYS A 190 13.79 15.94 -1.33
C LYS A 190 12.51 15.81 -0.51
N ILE A 191 11.45 16.49 -0.92
CA ILE A 191 10.17 16.48 -0.23
C ILE A 191 9.44 15.17 -0.54
N GLN A 192 9.49 14.23 0.40
CA GLN A 192 8.69 13.00 0.35
C GLN A 192 8.36 12.53 1.76
N PRO A 193 7.16 12.00 2.01
CA PRO A 193 6.82 11.49 3.32
C PRO A 193 7.64 10.25 3.71
N LEU A 194 7.70 9.97 5.02
CA LEU A 194 8.31 8.78 5.59
C LEU A 194 7.51 7.53 5.23
N HIS A 195 8.09 6.55 4.53
CA HIS A 195 7.42 5.31 4.08
C HIS A 195 7.14 4.30 5.21
N ASN A 196 6.60 4.77 6.34
CA ASN A 196 6.17 3.96 7.46
C ASN A 196 5.19 4.77 8.32
N ILE A 197 3.91 4.40 8.33
CA ILE A 197 2.85 5.12 9.05
C ILE A 197 3.09 5.15 10.54
N PHE A 198 3.64 4.08 11.12
CA PHE A 198 3.86 4.00 12.56
C PHE A 198 4.94 4.98 13.01
N LEU A 199 6.05 5.05 12.26
CA LEU A 199 7.10 6.02 12.52
C LEU A 199 6.62 7.45 12.22
N LEU A 200 5.85 7.63 11.15
CA LEU A 200 5.29 8.94 10.78
C LEU A 200 4.35 9.46 11.87
N TYR A 201 3.44 8.61 12.35
CA TYR A 201 2.54 8.93 13.46
C TYR A 201 3.32 9.28 14.73
N LEU A 202 4.33 8.48 15.07
CA LEU A 202 5.17 8.73 16.25
C LEU A 202 5.96 10.05 16.12
N LEU A 203 6.37 10.42 14.91
CA LEU A 203 7.06 11.68 14.66
C LEU A 203 6.14 12.90 14.75
N GLU A 204 4.90 12.77 14.26
CA GLU A 204 3.91 13.85 14.28
C GLU A 204 3.34 14.09 15.67
N PHE A 205 3.07 13.03 16.44
CA PHE A 205 2.41 13.15 17.76
C PHE A 205 3.32 12.88 18.96
N GLY A 206 4.56 12.42 18.74
CA GLY A 206 5.47 12.03 19.80
C GLY A 206 4.95 10.84 20.62
N LEU A 207 5.61 10.59 21.76
CA LEU A 207 5.21 9.56 22.72
C LEU A 207 3.83 9.82 23.32
N LEU A 208 3.39 11.08 23.43
CA LEU A 208 2.04 11.40 23.91
C LEU A 208 0.95 10.96 22.94
N GLY A 209 1.25 10.87 21.64
CA GLY A 209 0.37 10.24 20.66
C GLY A 209 0.03 8.77 20.98
N LEU A 210 0.81 8.10 21.83
CA LEU A 210 0.53 6.73 22.26
C LEU A 210 -0.51 6.65 23.40
N LEU A 211 -0.82 7.77 24.07
CA LEU A 211 -1.76 7.78 25.20
C LEU A 211 -3.15 7.21 24.87
N PRO A 212 -3.79 7.52 23.73
CA PRO A 212 -5.06 6.89 23.36
C PRO A 212 -4.96 5.36 23.30
N PHE A 213 -3.83 4.81 22.82
CA PHE A 213 -3.63 3.37 22.74
C PHE A 213 -3.43 2.73 24.12
N ILE A 214 -2.78 3.44 25.05
CA ILE A 214 -2.58 3.00 26.43
C ILE A 214 -3.93 3.01 27.17
N ILE A 215 -4.67 4.12 27.10
CA ILE A 215 -5.97 4.30 27.74
C ILE A 215 -6.98 3.28 27.22
N LEU A 216 -7.00 3.04 25.91
CA LEU A 216 -7.94 2.11 25.26
C LEU A 216 -7.41 0.68 25.14
N LYS A 217 -6.28 0.34 25.78
CA LYS A 217 -5.58 -0.96 25.62
C LYS A 217 -6.52 -2.16 25.68
N ARG A 218 -7.42 -2.24 26.67
CA ARG A 218 -8.36 -3.37 26.81
C ARG A 218 -9.31 -3.51 25.60
N LYS A 219 -9.85 -2.39 25.12
CA LYS A 219 -10.72 -2.37 23.93
C LYS A 219 -9.95 -2.72 22.66
N ILE A 220 -8.71 -2.27 22.55
CA ILE A 220 -7.86 -2.54 21.38
C ILE A 220 -7.40 -4.01 21.38
N LEU A 221 -6.99 -4.57 22.52
CA LEU A 221 -6.59 -5.98 22.66
C LEU A 221 -7.68 -6.95 22.20
N TYR A 222 -8.95 -6.63 22.42
CA TYR A 222 -10.06 -7.41 21.86
C TYR A 222 -10.01 -7.49 20.32
N TYR A 223 -9.55 -6.42 19.66
CA TYR A 223 -9.41 -6.35 18.21
C TYR A 223 -8.06 -6.86 17.69
N PHE A 224 -7.10 -7.25 18.53
CA PHE A 224 -5.80 -7.73 18.07
C PHE A 224 -5.80 -9.17 17.51
N LYS A 225 -6.97 -9.79 17.29
CA LYS A 225 -7.04 -11.09 16.59
C LYS A 225 -6.51 -10.95 15.17
N VAL A 226 -5.52 -11.76 14.81
CA VAL A 226 -4.92 -11.73 13.48
C VAL A 226 -5.96 -12.12 12.44
N THR A 227 -6.31 -11.18 11.57
CA THR A 227 -7.16 -11.40 10.40
C THR A 227 -6.44 -10.91 9.16
N PRO A 228 -6.82 -11.35 7.95
CA PRO A 228 -6.27 -10.82 6.70
C PRO A 228 -6.32 -9.29 6.58
N PHE A 229 -7.37 -8.66 7.13
CA PHE A 229 -7.53 -7.21 7.11
C PHE A 229 -6.60 -6.49 8.08
N LEU A 230 -6.34 -7.08 9.25
CA LEU A 230 -5.36 -6.55 10.19
C LEU A 230 -3.95 -6.68 9.61
N LEU A 231 -3.63 -7.84 9.03
CA LEU A 231 -2.39 -8.06 8.30
C LEU A 231 -2.20 -7.04 7.18
N PHE A 232 -3.26 -6.72 6.43
CA PHE A 232 -3.24 -5.70 5.39
C PHE A 232 -2.83 -4.32 5.94
N ILE A 233 -3.50 -3.87 7.01
CA ILE A 233 -3.24 -2.58 7.64
C ILE A 233 -1.79 -2.49 8.13
N PHE A 234 -1.32 -3.50 8.86
CA PHE A 234 0.04 -3.52 9.39
C PHE A 234 1.09 -3.61 8.28
N PHE A 235 0.88 -4.50 7.31
CA PHE A 235 1.87 -4.74 6.26
C PHE A 235 2.06 -3.50 5.37
N PHE A 236 0.96 -2.91 4.89
CA PHE A 236 1.05 -1.70 4.08
C PHE A 236 1.43 -0.48 4.90
N GLY A 237 1.01 -0.37 6.16
CA GLY A 237 1.43 0.70 7.05
C GLY A 237 2.92 0.66 7.43
N LEU A 238 3.55 -0.51 7.41
CA LEU A 238 5.01 -0.65 7.55
C LEU A 238 5.77 -0.31 6.26
N SER A 239 5.13 -0.50 5.11
CA SER A 239 5.78 -0.43 3.80
C SER A 239 5.71 0.95 3.15
N ASP A 240 4.65 1.70 3.45
CA ASP A 240 4.33 2.95 2.80
C ASP A 240 3.39 3.79 3.67
N HIS A 241 3.26 5.07 3.35
CA HIS A 241 2.57 6.09 4.13
C HIS A 241 1.15 6.40 3.63
N PHE A 242 0.82 5.96 2.41
CA PHE A 242 -0.38 6.40 1.71
C PHE A 242 -1.70 6.08 2.43
N LEU A 243 -1.77 5.04 3.28
CA LEU A 243 -2.99 4.74 4.04
C LEU A 243 -3.31 5.85 5.06
N TYR A 244 -2.34 6.69 5.40
CA TYR A 244 -2.48 7.79 6.35
C TYR A 244 -2.50 9.16 5.66
N THR A 245 -1.72 9.36 4.60
CA THR A 245 -1.54 10.68 3.98
C THR A 245 -2.41 10.96 2.76
N LEU A 246 -2.97 9.93 2.12
CA LEU A 246 -3.82 10.10 0.93
C LEU A 246 -5.28 9.78 1.25
N ASN A 247 -6.21 10.58 0.72
CA ASN A 247 -7.65 10.39 0.96
C ASN A 247 -8.14 8.99 0.57
N GLN A 248 -7.68 8.46 -0.57
CA GLN A 248 -8.05 7.13 -1.07
C GLN A 248 -7.47 6.03 -0.17
N GLY A 249 -6.24 6.22 0.30
CA GLY A 249 -5.60 5.32 1.25
C GLY A 249 -6.29 5.32 2.60
N PHE A 250 -6.71 6.49 3.09
CA PHE A 250 -7.46 6.63 4.33
C PHE A 250 -8.83 5.96 4.24
N ILE A 251 -9.56 6.12 3.14
CA ILE A 251 -10.81 5.39 2.89
C ILE A 251 -10.55 3.87 2.89
N LEU A 252 -9.48 3.41 2.24
CA LEU A 252 -9.11 1.99 2.22
C LEU A 252 -8.79 1.47 3.64
N LEU A 253 -8.08 2.25 4.45
CA LEU A 253 -7.80 1.96 5.86
C LEU A 253 -9.10 1.81 6.67
N LEU A 254 -10.04 2.74 6.53
CA LEU A 254 -11.34 2.70 7.21
C LEU A 254 -12.14 1.44 6.81
N ILE A 255 -12.22 1.14 5.51
CA ILE A 255 -12.92 -0.05 5.02
C ILE A 255 -12.24 -1.33 5.54
N ALA A 256 -10.91 -1.39 5.54
CA ALA A 256 -10.17 -2.52 6.09
C ALA A 256 -10.44 -2.71 7.58
N PHE A 257 -10.47 -1.63 8.36
CA PHE A 257 -10.79 -1.68 9.78
C PHE A 257 -12.24 -2.15 10.05
N ILE A 258 -13.20 -1.68 9.27
CA ILE A 258 -14.60 -2.14 9.36
C ILE A 258 -14.68 -3.65 9.05
N CYS A 259 -14.04 -4.09 7.97
CA CYS A 259 -14.01 -5.49 7.55
C CYS A 259 -13.33 -6.39 8.59
N HIS A 260 -12.25 -5.89 9.21
CA HIS A 260 -11.58 -6.52 10.34
C HIS A 260 -12.53 -6.70 11.53
N LYS A 261 -13.20 -5.62 11.97
CA LYS A 261 -14.16 -5.65 13.09
C LYS A 261 -15.30 -6.64 12.85
N LEU A 262 -15.87 -6.64 11.64
CA LEU A 262 -16.91 -7.59 11.26
C LEU A 262 -16.41 -9.03 11.30
N THR A 263 -15.17 -9.28 10.86
CA THR A 263 -14.56 -10.61 10.89
C THR A 263 -14.37 -11.12 12.32
N ILE A 264 -13.90 -10.26 13.24
CA ILE A 264 -13.77 -10.63 14.66
C ILE A 264 -15.12 -10.99 15.28
N ARG A 265 -16.17 -10.21 15.02
CA ARG A 265 -17.53 -10.52 15.50
C ARG A 265 -18.01 -11.89 15.02
N THR A 266 -17.73 -12.24 13.77
CA THR A 266 -18.09 -13.59 13.26
C THR A 266 -17.32 -14.73 13.91
N TYR A 267 -16.10 -14.49 14.41
CA TYR A 267 -15.35 -15.48 15.18
C TYR A 267 -15.78 -15.58 16.65
N ALA A 268 -16.36 -14.51 17.22
CA ALA A 268 -16.82 -14.53 18.61
C ALA A 268 -18.18 -15.21 18.78
N ASN A 269 -19.00 -15.26 17.72
CA ASN A 269 -20.32 -15.90 17.72
C ASN A 269 -20.29 -17.38 17.31
N LYS A 270 -19.09 -17.97 17.15
CA LYS A 270 -18.87 -19.38 16.87
C LYS A 270 -18.19 -20.01 18.07
#